data_AF-B4NS67-F1
#
_entry.id   AF-B4NS67-F1
#
_cell.length_a   1.000
_cell.length_b   1.000
_cell.length_c   1.000
_cell.angle_alpha   90.00
_cell.angle_beta   90.00
_cell.angle_gamma   90.00
#
_symmetry.space_group_name_H-M   'P 1'
#
loop_
_entity.id
_entity.type
_entity.pdbx_description
1 polymer ?
#
loop_
_entity_poly.entity_id
_entity_poly.type
_entity_poly.pdbx_seq_one_letter_code
_entity_poly.pdbx_strand_id
1 'polypeptide(L)'
;MDGISKYNEFVALHKPQLESSGVPLIFWPALFQKLTTETFDAGEALQLMLIDYDEDEEQNPAEDDDSPNPVFALGVAREQGIKACDPQAIYLIDHAWTFRLNGARQQLEQYPQLADRLSAITGVDLELEDRVDKILRRLWKYCHAYSIGSEGLSDEERQPIWYVMDEVGSAVNHSDDPNFRLVPLLYLNTQTTYSVLFPIRDCDVREAVTRDVLEHVAKDAPQRAALLLPWRDADLTGESFLQVEPRADYFTSGHIPETYPKGDTDPLPARTRCDPLKVYAEYEVVRRHLTSSEFILVSNADEADVLWLTHHFKNFEDFADSSPGKFINQFPFEYVITIKDLPAIVGRLAAKEHHDSLTLDTFPSWLPTTYNLSTELQEFAAYYQTRAANGLDYHWIIQPWKPARRIGHTHHGTHPADPTLYKT
;
A
#
# COMPACT_ATOMS: atom_id res chain seq x y z
N MET A 1 5.56 -33.31 30.24
CA MET A 1 6.57 -33.39 29.16
C MET A 1 6.06 -32.76 27.87
N ASP A 2 4.75 -32.76 27.62
CA ASP A 2 4.13 -32.24 26.39
C ASP A 2 4.30 -30.74 26.14
N GLY A 3 4.39 -29.91 27.19
CA GLY A 3 4.50 -28.44 27.04
C GLY A 3 5.80 -27.97 26.39
N ILE A 4 6.92 -28.66 26.63
CA ILE A 4 8.22 -28.33 26.01
C ILE A 4 8.21 -28.73 24.52
N SER A 5 7.56 -29.85 24.17
CA SER A 5 7.39 -30.25 22.76
C SER A 5 6.56 -29.22 22.00
N LYS A 6 5.40 -28.83 22.56
CA LYS A 6 4.50 -27.86 21.92
C LYS A 6 5.13 -26.47 21.77
N TYR A 7 5.92 -26.03 22.75
CA TYR A 7 6.65 -24.78 22.63
C TYR A 7 7.71 -24.84 21.52
N ASN A 8 8.46 -25.94 21.40
CA ASN A 8 9.44 -26.10 20.32
C ASN A 8 8.77 -26.13 18.93
N GLU A 9 7.60 -26.76 18.82
CA GLU A 9 6.78 -26.74 17.60
C GLU A 9 6.31 -25.32 17.27
N PHE A 10 5.80 -24.58 18.26
CA PHE A 10 5.45 -23.17 18.10
C PHE A 10 6.63 -22.35 17.59
N VAL A 11 7.81 -22.47 18.22
CA VAL A 11 9.01 -21.75 17.77
C VAL A 11 9.40 -22.15 16.35
N ALA A 12 9.40 -23.44 16.02
CA ALA A 12 9.73 -23.88 14.66
C ALA A 12 8.79 -23.29 13.60
N LEU A 13 7.50 -23.16 13.92
CA LEU A 13 6.46 -22.66 13.02
C LEU A 13 6.44 -21.13 12.92
N HIS A 14 6.66 -20.42 14.03
CA HIS A 14 6.46 -18.98 14.15
C HIS A 14 7.76 -18.15 14.12
N LYS A 15 8.92 -18.78 14.25
CA LYS A 15 10.21 -18.07 14.28
C LYS A 15 10.41 -17.08 13.13
N PRO A 16 10.14 -17.41 11.85
CA PRO A 16 10.35 -16.46 10.75
C PRO A 16 9.57 -15.15 10.91
N GLN A 17 8.30 -15.22 11.32
CA GLN A 17 7.47 -14.02 11.51
C GLN A 17 7.84 -13.26 12.79
N LEU A 18 8.19 -13.97 13.87
CA LEU A 18 8.60 -13.32 15.13
C LEU A 18 9.92 -12.56 14.96
N GLU A 19 10.87 -13.15 14.24
CA GLU A 19 12.15 -12.51 13.91
C GLU A 19 11.97 -11.35 12.93
N SER A 20 11.17 -11.50 11.87
CA SER A 20 10.93 -10.43 10.90
C SER A 20 10.22 -9.22 11.52
N SER A 21 9.29 -9.47 12.44
CA SER A 21 8.60 -8.41 13.18
C SER A 21 9.43 -7.86 14.35
N GLY A 22 10.61 -8.45 14.62
CA GLY A 22 11.51 -8.01 15.68
C GLY A 22 10.92 -8.20 17.09
N VAL A 23 10.14 -9.25 17.32
CA VAL A 23 9.61 -9.60 18.65
C VAL A 23 10.73 -10.21 19.50
N PRO A 24 11.13 -9.59 20.63
CA PRO A 24 12.22 -10.11 21.45
C PRO A 24 12.00 -11.54 21.98
N LEU A 25 13.06 -12.35 21.97
CA LEU A 25 13.04 -13.75 22.40
C LEU A 25 12.48 -13.96 23.82
N ILE A 26 12.70 -12.99 24.71
CA ILE A 26 12.23 -13.04 26.11
C ILE A 26 10.71 -13.17 26.22
N PHE A 27 9.96 -12.67 25.23
CA PHE A 27 8.51 -12.68 25.24
C PHE A 27 7.89 -13.94 24.61
N TRP A 28 8.66 -14.73 23.85
CA TRP A 28 8.11 -15.86 23.10
C TRP A 28 7.42 -16.92 23.97
N PRO A 29 7.92 -17.28 25.17
CA PRO A 29 7.24 -18.23 26.05
C PRO A 29 5.88 -17.72 26.54
N ALA A 30 5.79 -16.44 26.92
CA ALA A 30 4.54 -15.84 27.37
C ALA A 30 3.54 -15.70 26.21
N LEU A 31 4.01 -15.28 25.04
CA LEU A 31 3.20 -15.21 23.82
C LEU A 31 2.61 -16.59 23.46
N PHE A 32 3.43 -17.65 23.48
CA PHE A 32 2.96 -19.01 23.24
C PHE A 32 1.86 -19.43 24.22
N GLN A 33 2.03 -19.15 25.51
CA GLN A 33 1.02 -19.45 26.52
C GLN A 33 -0.28 -18.71 26.21
N LYS A 34 -0.21 -17.38 26.03
CA LYS A 34 -1.38 -16.53 25.77
C LYS A 34 -2.12 -16.92 24.50
N LEU A 35 -1.42 -17.29 23.42
CA LEU A 35 -2.04 -17.80 22.19
C LEU A 35 -2.72 -19.16 22.40
N THR A 36 -2.09 -20.06 23.18
CA THR A 36 -2.64 -21.40 23.43
C THR A 36 -3.86 -21.36 24.33
N THR A 37 -3.93 -20.39 25.24
CA THR A 37 -5.02 -20.24 26.22
C THR A 37 -5.97 -19.09 25.88
N GLU A 38 -5.84 -18.48 24.70
CA GLU A 38 -6.63 -17.32 24.24
C GLU A 38 -6.74 -16.23 25.33
N THR A 39 -5.62 -15.90 25.97
CA THR A 39 -5.58 -15.01 27.14
C THR A 39 -5.26 -13.58 26.71
N PHE A 40 -6.26 -12.71 26.88
CA PHE A 40 -6.17 -11.27 26.66
C PHE A 40 -6.05 -10.54 28.01
N ASP A 41 -4.82 -10.24 28.41
CA ASP A 41 -4.50 -9.70 29.74
C ASP A 41 -4.00 -8.25 29.69
N ALA A 42 -4.17 -7.56 28.56
CA ALA A 42 -3.77 -6.15 28.43
C ALA A 42 -4.41 -5.28 29.51
N GLY A 43 -5.69 -5.52 29.85
CA GLY A 43 -6.41 -4.78 30.89
C GLY A 43 -5.88 -4.98 32.32
N GLU A 44 -5.02 -5.97 32.57
CA GLU A 44 -4.34 -6.11 33.86
C GLU A 44 -3.16 -5.15 34.00
N ALA A 45 -2.67 -4.60 32.89
CA ALA A 45 -1.47 -3.78 32.86
C ALA A 45 -1.68 -2.38 32.28
N LEU A 46 -2.70 -2.22 31.44
CA LEU A 46 -2.98 -1.05 30.64
C LEU A 46 -4.43 -0.61 30.88
N GLN A 47 -4.68 0.68 30.80
CA GLN A 47 -5.99 1.28 30.99
C GLN A 47 -6.35 2.15 29.79
N LEU A 48 -7.54 1.92 29.25
CA LEU A 48 -8.14 2.78 28.23
C LEU A 48 -8.67 4.05 28.89
N MET A 49 -8.34 5.20 28.29
CA MET A 49 -8.74 6.53 28.76
C MET A 49 -9.43 7.25 27.61
N LEU A 50 -10.59 7.86 27.88
CA LEU A 50 -11.21 8.83 26.99
C LEU A 50 -10.46 10.14 27.14
N ILE A 51 -10.09 10.77 26.02
CA ILE A 51 -9.48 12.10 26.04
C ILE A 51 -10.59 13.14 26.07
N ASP A 52 -10.50 14.04 27.04
CA ASP A 52 -11.41 15.16 27.21
C ASP A 52 -10.81 16.37 26.49
N TYR A 53 -11.42 16.75 25.37
CA TYR A 53 -11.06 17.93 24.58
C TYR A 53 -12.05 19.05 24.90
N ASP A 54 -11.57 20.27 25.05
CA ASP A 54 -12.47 21.41 25.26
C ASP A 54 -13.39 21.59 24.03
N GLU A 55 -14.65 22.00 24.24
CA GLU A 55 -15.62 22.23 23.15
C GLU A 55 -15.13 23.32 22.17
N ASP A 56 -14.28 24.24 22.64
CA ASP A 56 -13.71 25.32 21.86
C ASP A 56 -12.41 24.91 21.11
N GLU A 57 -11.93 23.67 21.26
CA GLU A 57 -10.75 23.21 20.53
C GLU A 57 -11.05 23.04 19.03
N GLU A 58 -10.26 23.72 18.20
CA GLU A 58 -10.23 23.46 16.77
C GLU A 58 -9.90 21.96 16.55
N GLN A 59 -10.71 21.28 15.74
CA GLN A 59 -10.58 19.85 15.43
C GLN A 59 -10.83 18.92 16.63
N ASN A 60 -11.85 19.22 17.45
CA ASN A 60 -12.38 18.24 18.39
C ASN A 60 -12.88 16.99 17.61
N PRO A 61 -12.36 15.77 17.89
CA PRO A 61 -12.74 14.57 17.14
C PRO A 61 -14.20 14.14 17.37
N ALA A 62 -14.91 14.74 18.33
CA ALA A 62 -16.36 14.57 18.48
C ALA A 62 -17.15 15.31 17.38
N GLU A 63 -16.63 16.44 16.88
CA GLU A 63 -17.32 17.30 15.92
C GLU A 63 -16.74 17.19 14.50
N ASP A 64 -15.44 16.90 14.38
CA ASP A 64 -14.73 16.78 13.11
C ASP A 64 -14.26 15.35 12.85
N ASP A 65 -14.84 14.71 11.83
CA ASP A 65 -14.46 13.35 11.41
C ASP A 65 -13.03 13.28 10.82
N ASP A 66 -12.52 14.41 10.34
CA ASP A 66 -11.19 14.55 9.75
C ASP A 66 -10.10 14.93 10.75
N SER A 67 -10.48 15.22 12.01
CA SER A 67 -9.54 15.59 13.06
C SER A 67 -8.42 14.54 13.22
N PRO A 68 -7.15 14.94 13.34
CA PRO A 68 -6.04 14.03 13.66
C PRO A 68 -6.04 13.60 15.13
N ASN A 69 -6.80 14.30 15.98
CA ASN A 69 -6.78 14.09 17.42
C ASN A 69 -7.42 12.73 17.78
N PRO A 70 -6.76 11.91 18.63
CA PRO A 70 -7.29 10.61 19.02
C PRO A 70 -8.45 10.75 20.00
N VAL A 71 -9.48 9.90 19.89
CA VAL A 71 -10.59 9.88 20.87
C VAL A 71 -10.16 9.21 22.18
N PHE A 72 -9.37 8.14 22.07
CA PHE A 72 -8.91 7.35 23.20
C PHE A 72 -7.38 7.33 23.27
N ALA A 73 -6.86 7.21 24.48
CA ALA A 73 -5.46 6.88 24.73
C ALA A 73 -5.34 5.68 25.65
N LEU A 74 -4.23 4.98 25.53
CA LEU A 74 -3.87 3.89 26.42
C LEU A 74 -2.80 4.37 27.42
N GLY A 75 -2.96 4.06 28.70
CA GLY A 75 -2.02 4.41 29.76
C GLY A 75 -1.57 3.20 30.55
N VAL A 76 -0.36 3.23 31.10
CA VAL A 76 0.14 2.17 31.99
C VAL A 76 -0.63 2.19 33.32
N ALA A 77 -1.30 1.09 33.65
CA ALA A 77 -2.11 0.96 34.86
C ALA A 77 -1.36 0.30 36.03
N ARG A 78 -0.30 -0.48 35.76
CA ARG A 78 0.49 -1.15 36.82
C ARG A 78 1.19 -0.13 37.71
N GLU A 79 1.02 -0.24 39.02
CA GLU A 79 1.61 0.69 40.01
C GLU A 79 3.14 0.75 39.92
N GLN A 80 3.79 -0.38 39.64
CA GLN A 80 5.24 -0.51 39.47
C GLN A 80 5.74 -0.15 38.06
N GLY A 81 4.85 0.31 37.18
CA GLY A 81 5.12 0.49 35.76
C GLY A 81 5.27 -0.84 35.02
N ILE A 82 5.82 -0.77 33.81
CA ILE A 82 6.12 -1.92 32.95
C ILE A 82 7.60 -1.90 32.61
N LYS A 83 8.27 -3.04 32.82
CA LYS A 83 9.70 -3.19 32.51
C LYS A 83 9.87 -3.87 31.16
N ALA A 84 10.73 -3.32 30.30
CA ALA A 84 10.99 -3.92 28.99
C ALA A 84 11.63 -5.32 29.08
N CYS A 85 12.23 -5.64 30.23
CA CYS A 85 12.78 -6.95 30.54
C CYS A 85 11.82 -7.91 31.24
N ASP A 86 10.55 -7.53 31.49
CA ASP A 86 9.55 -8.44 32.05
C ASP A 86 9.05 -9.41 30.96
N PRO A 87 9.33 -10.72 31.03
CA PRO A 87 8.91 -11.68 30.01
C PRO A 87 7.38 -11.77 29.82
N GLN A 88 6.59 -11.30 30.80
CA GLN A 88 5.12 -11.31 30.71
C GLN A 88 4.54 -10.05 30.05
N ALA A 89 5.35 -9.01 29.81
CA ALA A 89 4.93 -7.74 29.22
C ALA A 89 4.77 -7.83 27.70
N ILE A 90 3.98 -8.80 27.22
CA ILE A 90 3.59 -8.93 25.82
C ILE A 90 2.10 -9.21 25.76
N TYR A 91 1.33 -8.40 25.03
CA TYR A 91 -0.13 -8.43 25.09
C TYR A 91 -0.70 -8.79 23.71
N LEU A 92 -1.67 -9.71 23.71
CA LEU A 92 -2.43 -10.03 22.51
C LEU A 92 -3.48 -8.95 22.28
N ILE A 93 -3.56 -8.51 21.03
CA ILE A 93 -4.52 -7.53 20.54
C ILE A 93 -5.34 -8.24 19.46
N ASP A 94 -6.65 -8.28 19.65
CA ASP A 94 -7.56 -8.93 18.72
C ASP A 94 -7.80 -8.06 17.47
N HIS A 95 -8.20 -8.70 16.38
CA HIS A 95 -8.64 -8.02 15.16
C HIS A 95 -10.16 -7.98 15.19
N ALA A 96 -10.71 -6.92 15.81
CA ALA A 96 -12.16 -6.73 15.97
C ALA A 96 -12.94 -6.82 14.66
N TRP A 97 -12.29 -6.47 13.55
CA TRP A 97 -12.89 -6.60 12.22
C TRP A 97 -11.82 -6.88 11.17
N THR A 98 -12.05 -7.85 10.29
CA THR A 98 -11.23 -8.12 9.11
C THR A 98 -12.12 -8.13 7.86
N PHE A 99 -11.74 -7.41 6.80
CA PHE A 99 -12.63 -7.18 5.67
C PHE A 99 -11.91 -6.85 4.36
N ARG A 100 -12.70 -6.80 3.27
CA ARG A 100 -12.32 -6.26 1.97
C ARG A 100 -13.08 -4.94 1.77
N LEU A 101 -12.43 -3.91 1.23
CA LEU A 101 -13.02 -2.56 1.08
C LEU A 101 -14.38 -2.57 0.37
N ASN A 102 -14.53 -3.35 -0.71
CA ASN A 102 -15.77 -3.42 -1.48
C ASN A 102 -16.98 -3.95 -0.68
N GLY A 103 -16.74 -4.69 0.40
CA GLY A 103 -17.79 -5.23 1.28
C GLY A 103 -17.94 -4.49 2.61
N ALA A 104 -17.11 -3.47 2.88
CA ALA A 104 -17.02 -2.82 4.19
C ALA A 104 -18.37 -2.28 4.66
N ARG A 105 -19.01 -1.44 3.85
CA ARG A 105 -20.33 -0.86 4.14
C ARG A 105 -21.40 -1.92 4.37
N GLN A 106 -21.49 -2.88 3.45
CA GLN A 106 -22.49 -3.94 3.52
C GLN A 106 -22.38 -4.74 4.83
N GLN A 107 -21.16 -5.01 5.29
CA GLN A 107 -20.94 -5.71 6.56
C GLN A 107 -21.40 -4.88 7.76
N LEU A 108 -21.11 -3.58 7.80
CA LEU A 108 -21.56 -2.70 8.90
C LEU A 108 -23.10 -2.59 8.95
N GLU A 109 -23.75 -2.53 7.80
CA GLU A 109 -25.21 -2.49 7.71
C GLU A 109 -25.85 -3.84 8.09
N GLN A 110 -25.22 -4.96 7.73
CA GLN A 110 -25.74 -6.30 7.98
C GLN A 110 -25.50 -6.79 9.42
N TYR A 111 -24.45 -6.31 10.09
CA TYR A 111 -24.07 -6.74 11.43
C TYR A 111 -24.06 -5.55 12.41
N PRO A 112 -25.21 -5.17 12.99
CA PRO A 112 -25.31 -4.00 13.88
C PRO A 112 -24.36 -4.05 15.07
N GLN A 113 -24.10 -5.22 15.64
CA GLN A 113 -23.17 -5.38 16.77
C GLN A 113 -21.72 -5.02 16.40
N LEU A 114 -21.32 -5.25 15.15
CA LEU A 114 -20.02 -4.83 14.65
C LEU A 114 -19.98 -3.30 14.50
N ALA A 115 -21.05 -2.71 13.95
CA ALA A 115 -21.17 -1.26 13.87
C ALA A 115 -21.16 -0.61 15.26
N ASP A 116 -21.84 -1.20 16.26
CA ASP A 116 -21.83 -0.71 17.65
C ASP A 116 -20.42 -0.77 18.25
N ARG A 117 -19.68 -1.86 18.01
CA ARG A 117 -18.29 -2.00 18.45
C ARG A 117 -17.37 -0.97 17.79
N LEU A 118 -17.52 -0.75 16.48
CA LEU A 118 -16.72 0.24 15.75
C LEU A 118 -17.10 1.67 16.10
N SER A 119 -18.36 1.94 16.44
CA SER A 119 -18.79 3.20 17.05
C SER A 119 -18.01 3.45 18.35
N ALA A 120 -17.93 2.46 19.24
CA ALA A 120 -17.17 2.57 20.48
C ALA A 120 -15.67 2.79 20.24
N ILE A 121 -15.06 2.14 19.25
CA ILE A 121 -13.64 2.31 18.89
C ILE A 121 -13.37 3.69 18.28
N THR A 122 -14.25 4.16 17.40
CA THR A 122 -14.06 5.39 16.62
C THR A 122 -14.64 6.65 17.28
N GLY A 123 -15.33 6.50 18.41
CA GLY A 123 -16.01 7.59 19.11
C GLY A 123 -17.26 8.11 18.40
N VAL A 124 -17.87 7.32 17.50
CA VAL A 124 -19.10 7.69 16.80
C VAL A 124 -20.30 7.31 17.66
N ASP A 125 -21.17 8.29 17.94
CA ASP A 125 -22.40 8.07 18.70
C ASP A 125 -23.27 6.97 18.05
N LEU A 126 -23.73 6.04 18.88
CA LEU A 126 -24.51 4.86 18.50
C LEU A 126 -25.89 5.23 17.93
N GLU A 127 -26.44 6.36 18.37
CA GLU A 127 -27.79 6.83 18.02
C GLU A 127 -27.82 7.68 16.73
N LEU A 128 -26.67 7.94 16.11
CA LEU A 128 -26.61 8.67 14.85
C LEU A 128 -27.17 7.85 13.68
N GLU A 129 -28.11 8.44 12.94
CA GLU A 129 -28.73 7.80 11.76
C GLU A 129 -27.69 7.47 10.67
N ASP A 130 -26.67 8.31 10.51
CA ASP A 130 -25.59 8.17 9.52
C ASP A 130 -24.30 7.55 10.10
N ARG A 131 -24.38 6.85 11.24
CA ARG A 131 -23.21 6.31 11.95
C ARG A 131 -22.29 5.45 11.07
N VAL A 132 -22.84 4.69 10.12
CA VAL A 132 -22.03 3.86 9.20
C VAL A 132 -21.16 4.74 8.31
N ASP A 133 -21.69 5.86 7.82
CA ASP A 133 -20.92 6.80 7.00
C ASP A 133 -19.79 7.43 7.81
N LYS A 134 -20.08 7.84 9.04
CA LYS A 134 -19.07 8.41 9.95
C LYS A 134 -18.00 7.41 10.35
N ILE A 135 -18.38 6.17 10.69
CA ILE A 135 -17.43 5.08 10.95
C ILE A 135 -16.50 4.92 9.73
N LEU A 136 -17.07 4.72 8.53
CA LEU A 136 -16.30 4.54 7.30
C LEU A 136 -15.37 5.73 7.00
N ARG A 137 -15.81 6.96 7.29
CA ARG A 137 -14.98 8.16 7.17
C ARG A 137 -13.81 8.16 8.15
N ARG A 138 -13.99 7.70 9.39
CA ARG A 138 -12.93 7.65 10.42
C ARG A 138 -12.01 6.45 10.29
N LEU A 139 -12.42 5.38 9.60
CA LEU A 139 -11.70 4.11 9.51
C LEU A 139 -10.24 4.23 9.10
N TRP A 140 -9.89 5.19 8.23
CA TRP A 140 -8.52 5.35 7.74
C TRP A 140 -7.46 5.48 8.85
N LYS A 141 -7.81 6.04 10.01
CA LYS A 141 -6.92 6.17 11.19
C LYS A 141 -6.70 4.86 11.94
N TYR A 142 -7.62 3.91 11.79
CA TYR A 142 -7.69 2.66 12.55
C TYR A 142 -7.38 1.43 11.70
N CYS A 143 -7.47 1.58 10.38
CA CYS A 143 -7.28 0.51 9.41
C CYS A 143 -5.81 0.19 9.20
N HIS A 144 -5.54 -1.10 9.24
CA HIS A 144 -4.28 -1.69 8.82
C HIS A 144 -4.55 -2.74 7.75
N ALA A 145 -3.51 -3.20 7.08
CA ALA A 145 -3.64 -4.23 6.05
C ALA A 145 -2.49 -5.23 6.06
N TYR A 146 -2.80 -6.45 5.65
CA TYR A 146 -1.81 -7.46 5.31
C TYR A 146 -2.19 -8.14 3.99
N SER A 147 -1.19 -8.69 3.30
CA SER A 147 -1.39 -9.54 2.13
C SER A 147 -0.77 -10.90 2.40
N ILE A 148 -1.50 -11.97 2.07
CA ILE A 148 -1.01 -13.34 2.21
C ILE A 148 -0.39 -13.73 0.86
N GLY A 149 0.94 -13.73 0.81
CA GLY A 149 1.69 -14.19 -0.36
C GLY A 149 1.80 -15.71 -0.38
N SER A 150 0.91 -16.40 -1.08
CA SER A 150 1.08 -17.82 -1.44
C SER A 150 1.25 -17.98 -2.95
N GLU A 151 2.12 -18.90 -3.36
CA GLU A 151 2.22 -19.33 -4.74
C GLU A 151 0.88 -19.94 -5.18
N GLY A 152 0.44 -19.63 -6.40
CA GLY A 152 -0.81 -20.16 -6.98
C GLY A 152 -2.10 -19.38 -6.68
N LEU A 153 -2.06 -18.35 -5.82
CA LEU A 153 -3.23 -17.48 -5.59
C LEU A 153 -3.57 -16.62 -6.82
N SER A 154 -4.86 -16.47 -7.08
CA SER A 154 -5.40 -15.55 -8.08
C SER A 154 -5.14 -14.08 -7.72
N ASP A 155 -5.26 -13.19 -8.71
CA ASP A 155 -5.08 -11.76 -8.51
C ASP A 155 -6.07 -11.17 -7.47
N GLU A 156 -7.29 -11.73 -7.37
CA GLU A 156 -8.30 -11.31 -6.39
C GLU A 156 -7.93 -11.74 -4.97
N GLU A 157 -7.35 -12.93 -4.79
CA GLU A 157 -6.92 -13.44 -3.49
C GLU A 157 -5.70 -12.68 -2.94
N ARG A 158 -4.88 -12.10 -3.82
CA ARG A 158 -3.71 -11.28 -3.47
C ARG A 158 -4.04 -9.86 -3.00
N GLN A 159 -5.29 -9.41 -3.13
CA GLN A 159 -5.68 -8.10 -2.62
C GLN A 159 -5.33 -7.96 -1.12
N PRO A 160 -5.11 -6.75 -0.60
CA PRO A 160 -4.92 -6.53 0.83
C PRO A 160 -6.19 -6.88 1.62
N ILE A 161 -6.02 -7.62 2.71
CA ILE A 161 -7.05 -7.82 3.73
C ILE A 161 -6.88 -6.70 4.74
N TRP A 162 -7.94 -5.93 4.95
CA TRP A 162 -7.96 -4.83 5.89
C TRP A 162 -8.42 -5.32 7.25
N TYR A 163 -7.93 -4.70 8.31
CA TYR A 163 -8.37 -4.99 9.65
C TYR A 163 -8.37 -3.77 10.56
N VAL A 164 -9.27 -3.78 11.54
CA VAL A 164 -9.32 -2.86 12.67
C VAL A 164 -9.04 -3.68 13.93
N MET A 165 -8.14 -3.19 14.77
CA MET A 165 -7.82 -3.83 16.05
C MET A 165 -8.95 -3.61 17.06
N ASP A 166 -8.93 -4.37 18.15
CA ASP A 166 -9.80 -4.12 19.29
C ASP A 166 -9.59 -2.73 19.93
N GLU A 167 -10.38 -2.45 20.96
CA GLU A 167 -10.40 -1.20 21.70
C GLU A 167 -9.02 -0.84 22.27
N VAL A 168 -8.25 -1.84 22.71
CA VAL A 168 -6.90 -1.63 23.27
C VAL A 168 -5.92 -1.28 22.16
N GLY A 169 -5.89 -2.08 21.09
CA GLY A 169 -4.98 -1.87 19.97
C GLY A 169 -5.21 -0.55 19.24
N SER A 170 -6.48 -0.18 19.07
CA SER A 170 -6.90 1.05 18.40
C SER A 170 -6.57 2.32 19.20
N ALA A 171 -6.37 2.21 20.51
CA ALA A 171 -5.98 3.33 21.38
C ALA A 171 -4.47 3.51 21.54
N VAL A 172 -3.65 2.72 20.84
CA VAL A 172 -2.19 2.89 20.81
C VAL A 172 -1.81 3.95 19.79
N ASN A 173 -1.73 5.19 20.27
CA ASN A 173 -1.51 6.38 19.45
C ASN A 173 -0.07 6.53 18.94
N HIS A 174 0.10 7.39 17.93
CA HIS A 174 1.40 7.67 17.35
C HIS A 174 2.30 8.50 18.29
N SER A 175 3.60 8.19 18.32
CA SER A 175 4.67 9.05 18.83
C SER A 175 5.94 8.83 17.99
N ASP A 176 6.71 9.90 17.78
CA ASP A 176 8.06 9.81 17.22
C ASP A 176 9.09 9.30 18.25
N ASP A 177 8.75 9.24 19.54
CA ASP A 177 9.53 8.62 20.61
C ASP A 177 8.70 7.58 21.37
N PRO A 178 8.33 6.46 20.71
CA PRO A 178 7.41 5.50 21.27
C PRO A 178 8.03 4.72 22.44
N ASN A 179 7.17 4.15 23.27
CA ASN A 179 7.57 3.24 24.34
C ASN A 179 7.12 1.79 24.13
N PHE A 180 6.26 1.55 23.14
CA PHE A 180 5.82 0.23 22.72
C PHE A 180 6.00 0.03 21.21
N ARG A 181 6.06 -1.25 20.80
CA ARG A 181 5.86 -1.68 19.42
C ARG A 181 4.60 -2.53 19.32
N LEU A 182 3.91 -2.41 18.19
CA LEU A 182 2.67 -3.12 17.89
C LEU A 182 2.75 -3.71 16.49
N VAL A 183 2.88 -5.03 16.40
CA VAL A 183 3.18 -5.73 15.14
C VAL A 183 2.15 -6.83 14.85
N PRO A 184 1.80 -7.08 13.57
CA PRO A 184 0.88 -8.15 13.22
C PRO A 184 1.51 -9.54 13.43
N LEU A 185 0.66 -10.52 13.74
CA LEU A 185 1.01 -11.92 13.93
C LEU A 185 -0.07 -12.81 13.32
N LEU A 186 0.32 -13.77 12.48
CA LEU A 186 -0.58 -14.83 12.02
C LEU A 186 -0.32 -16.10 12.85
N TYR A 187 -1.25 -16.45 13.73
CA TYR A 187 -1.17 -17.70 14.48
C TYR A 187 -1.61 -18.86 13.58
N LEU A 188 -0.66 -19.72 13.21
CA LEU A 188 -0.77 -20.66 12.10
C LEU A 188 -1.52 -21.92 12.52
N ASN A 189 -1.53 -22.24 13.82
CA ASN A 189 -2.28 -23.37 14.37
C ASN A 189 -3.79 -23.23 14.15
N THR A 190 -4.33 -22.02 14.29
CA THR A 190 -5.76 -21.73 14.13
C THR A 190 -6.06 -20.85 12.91
N GLN A 191 -5.02 -20.39 12.20
CA GLN A 191 -5.11 -19.43 11.10
C GLN A 191 -5.79 -18.10 11.52
N THR A 192 -5.57 -17.68 12.77
CA THR A 192 -6.12 -16.45 13.33
C THR A 192 -5.09 -15.33 13.28
N THR A 193 -5.52 -14.13 12.93
CA THR A 193 -4.67 -12.94 12.91
C THR A 193 -4.84 -12.14 14.20
N TYR A 194 -3.71 -11.78 14.79
CA TYR A 194 -3.60 -10.93 15.97
C TYR A 194 -2.63 -9.79 15.69
N SER A 195 -2.64 -8.80 16.56
CA SER A 195 -1.50 -7.92 16.74
C SER A 195 -0.88 -8.19 18.11
N VAL A 196 0.40 -7.88 18.26
CA VAL A 196 1.13 -8.13 19.50
C VAL A 196 1.78 -6.84 19.96
N LEU A 197 1.43 -6.41 21.17
CA LEU A 197 1.88 -5.18 21.80
C LEU A 197 2.94 -5.50 22.87
N PHE A 198 4.12 -4.88 22.80
CA PHE A 198 5.17 -5.09 23.81
C PHE A 198 6.03 -3.83 24.01
N PRO A 199 6.56 -3.60 25.22
CA PRO A 199 7.38 -2.44 25.54
C PRO A 199 8.75 -2.56 24.89
N ILE A 200 9.30 -1.42 24.46
CA ILE A 200 10.68 -1.29 23.98
C ILE A 200 11.59 -0.51 24.93
N ARG A 201 10.99 0.13 25.95
CA ARG A 201 11.68 0.74 27.09
C ARG A 201 10.82 0.60 28.34
N ASP A 202 11.45 0.81 29.49
CA ASP A 202 10.73 0.87 30.76
C ASP A 202 9.72 2.02 30.73
N CYS A 203 8.53 1.77 31.27
CA CYS A 203 7.44 2.72 31.33
C CYS A 203 6.97 2.90 32.78
N ASP A 204 6.70 4.13 33.17
CA ASP A 204 6.16 4.44 34.50
C ASP A 204 4.62 4.35 34.53
N VAL A 205 4.06 4.26 35.73
CA VAL A 205 2.59 4.29 35.91
C VAL A 205 2.01 5.58 35.33
N ARG A 206 0.86 5.47 34.64
CA ARG A 206 0.17 6.53 33.89
C ARG A 206 0.90 7.06 32.66
N GLU A 207 2.09 6.54 32.31
CA GLU A 207 2.73 6.90 31.05
C GLU A 207 1.85 6.46 29.88
N ALA A 208 1.71 7.33 28.87
CA ALA A 208 0.93 7.03 27.67
C ALA A 208 1.63 5.94 26.86
N VAL A 209 0.87 4.91 26.46
CA VAL A 209 1.35 3.84 25.60
C VAL A 209 1.23 4.28 24.14
N THR A 210 2.37 4.39 23.48
CA THR A 210 2.48 4.91 22.12
C THR A 210 3.35 4.04 21.25
N ARG A 211 3.13 4.12 19.93
CA ARG A 211 3.91 3.42 18.90
C ARG A 211 4.34 4.40 17.81
N ASP A 212 5.37 4.03 17.05
CA ASP A 212 5.63 4.69 15.77
C ASP A 212 4.84 3.96 14.67
N VAL A 213 3.73 4.57 14.20
CA VAL A 213 2.91 4.01 13.11
C VAL A 213 3.69 3.93 11.78
N LEU A 214 4.78 4.69 11.66
CA LEU A 214 5.68 4.72 10.52
C LEU A 214 7.09 4.28 10.90
N GLU A 215 7.24 3.26 11.76
CA GLU A 215 8.56 2.79 12.23
C GLU A 215 9.55 2.39 11.11
N HIS A 216 9.03 2.11 9.90
CA HIS A 216 9.80 1.74 8.72
C HIS A 216 10.24 2.95 7.87
N VAL A 217 9.75 4.15 8.18
CA VAL A 217 10.10 5.40 7.51
C VAL A 217 11.06 6.16 8.39
N ALA A 218 12.23 6.53 7.86
CA ALA A 218 13.21 7.30 8.62
C ALA A 218 12.61 8.60 9.18
N LYS A 219 13.01 9.01 10.39
CA LYS A 219 12.43 10.18 11.07
C LYS A 219 12.64 11.49 10.31
N ASP A 220 13.71 11.58 9.52
CA ASP A 220 14.09 12.71 8.68
C ASP A 220 13.65 12.55 7.21
N ALA A 221 12.88 11.50 6.88
CA ALA A 221 12.38 11.32 5.53
C ALA A 221 11.38 12.44 5.17
N PRO A 222 11.53 13.09 3.99
CA PRO A 222 10.65 14.19 3.57
C PRO A 222 9.16 13.81 3.61
N GLN A 223 8.82 12.64 3.06
CA GLN A 223 7.44 12.15 3.00
C GLN A 223 6.80 11.81 4.36
N ARG A 224 7.57 11.77 5.46
CA ARG A 224 7.06 11.35 6.77
C ARG A 224 5.96 12.28 7.29
N ALA A 225 6.10 13.59 7.09
CA ALA A 225 5.08 14.56 7.52
C ALA A 225 3.74 14.32 6.79
N ALA A 226 3.79 14.09 5.48
CA ALA A 226 2.59 13.78 4.67
C ALA A 226 1.96 12.43 5.07
N LEU A 227 2.76 11.41 5.36
CA LEU A 227 2.26 10.10 5.83
C LEU A 227 1.62 10.15 7.22
N LEU A 228 1.96 11.16 8.04
CA LEU A 228 1.43 11.33 9.39
C LEU A 228 0.18 12.19 9.47
N LEU A 229 -0.27 12.81 8.38
CA LEU A 229 -1.54 13.56 8.32
C LEU A 229 -2.75 12.83 8.96
N PRO A 230 -2.86 11.48 8.95
CA PRO A 230 -3.90 10.79 9.71
C PRO A 230 -3.89 10.91 11.23
N TRP A 231 -2.71 11.10 11.81
CA TRP A 231 -2.54 11.05 13.26
C TRP A 231 -1.89 12.32 13.81
N ARG A 232 -1.51 13.24 12.92
CA ARG A 232 -0.83 14.48 13.27
C ARG A 232 -1.00 15.52 12.17
N ASP A 233 -1.48 16.68 12.56
CA ASP A 233 -1.54 17.83 11.69
C ASP A 233 -0.15 18.30 11.23
N ALA A 234 -0.08 18.69 9.97
CA ALA A 234 1.09 19.31 9.37
C ALA A 234 0.65 20.30 8.30
N ASP A 235 1.12 21.53 8.40
CA ASP A 235 1.04 22.51 7.33
C ASP A 235 2.23 22.32 6.37
N LEU A 236 1.91 21.87 5.16
CA LEU A 236 2.82 21.62 4.05
C LEU A 236 2.68 22.68 2.96
N THR A 237 1.89 23.75 3.15
CA THR A 237 1.73 24.81 2.15
C THR A 237 3.02 25.60 1.89
N GLY A 238 3.98 25.55 2.83
CA GLY A 238 5.33 26.09 2.66
C GLY A 238 6.29 25.20 1.88
N GLU A 239 5.94 23.92 1.65
CA GLU A 239 6.77 22.97 0.92
C GLU A 239 6.60 23.13 -0.60
N SER A 240 7.60 22.71 -1.36
CA SER A 240 7.49 22.68 -2.82
C SER A 240 6.48 21.63 -3.24
N PHE A 241 5.54 22.01 -4.11
CA PHE A 241 4.68 21.08 -4.83
C PHE A 241 5.20 20.71 -6.22
N LEU A 242 6.38 21.20 -6.62
CA LEU A 242 6.91 20.93 -7.96
C LEU A 242 7.19 19.44 -8.14
N GLN A 243 6.67 18.87 -9.23
CA GLN A 243 6.94 17.50 -9.62
C GLN A 243 8.41 17.37 -10.03
N VAL A 244 9.07 16.31 -9.57
CA VAL A 244 10.51 16.10 -9.79
C VAL A 244 10.72 14.83 -10.60
N GLU A 245 11.46 14.94 -11.69
CA GLU A 245 11.72 13.78 -12.52
C GLU A 245 12.62 12.76 -11.83
N PRO A 246 12.24 11.48 -11.83
CA PRO A 246 13.07 10.46 -11.24
C PRO A 246 14.33 10.24 -12.07
N ARG A 247 15.31 9.58 -11.46
CA ARG A 247 16.54 9.18 -12.13
C ARG A 247 16.26 8.10 -13.19
N ALA A 248 17.18 7.95 -14.14
CA ALA A 248 17.03 7.02 -15.27
C ALA A 248 16.83 5.54 -14.84
N ASP A 249 17.36 5.15 -13.69
CA ASP A 249 17.17 3.82 -13.10
C ASP A 249 15.70 3.54 -12.77
N TYR A 250 14.91 4.55 -12.43
CA TYR A 250 13.46 4.41 -12.18
C TYR A 250 12.73 3.81 -13.38
N PHE A 251 13.06 4.24 -14.60
CA PHE A 251 12.46 3.75 -15.85
C PHE A 251 12.83 2.29 -16.17
N THR A 252 13.79 1.72 -15.45
CA THR A 252 14.20 0.32 -15.61
C THR A 252 13.83 -0.54 -14.40
N SER A 253 13.62 0.08 -13.25
CA SER A 253 13.33 -0.59 -11.98
C SER A 253 11.91 -1.19 -12.00
N GLY A 254 11.77 -2.44 -11.53
CA GLY A 254 10.45 -3.10 -11.47
C GLY A 254 9.85 -3.50 -12.82
N HIS A 255 10.61 -3.37 -13.91
CA HIS A 255 10.26 -3.81 -15.25
C HIS A 255 11.04 -5.07 -15.65
N ILE A 256 10.50 -5.80 -16.61
CA ILE A 256 11.24 -6.92 -17.22
C ILE A 256 12.37 -6.29 -18.03
N PRO A 257 13.64 -6.68 -17.82
CA PRO A 257 14.74 -6.13 -18.59
C PRO A 257 14.54 -6.41 -20.08
N GLU A 258 14.57 -5.34 -20.87
CA GLU A 258 14.50 -5.39 -22.33
C GLU A 258 15.86 -5.00 -22.93
N THR A 259 16.09 -5.50 -24.13
CA THR A 259 17.27 -5.15 -24.94
C THR A 259 16.87 -4.16 -26.03
N TYR A 260 17.85 -3.41 -26.54
CA TYR A 260 17.68 -2.52 -27.69
C TYR A 260 18.60 -2.97 -28.83
N PRO A 261 18.15 -2.98 -30.09
CA PRO A 261 19.00 -3.32 -31.22
C PRO A 261 20.31 -2.51 -31.26
N LYS A 262 21.45 -3.17 -31.50
CA LYS A 262 22.76 -2.51 -31.58
C LYS A 262 22.91 -1.78 -32.92
N GLY A 263 22.89 -0.44 -32.88
CA GLY A 263 23.15 0.44 -34.02
C GLY A 263 21.88 1.04 -34.63
N ASP A 264 22.03 2.13 -35.40
CA ASP A 264 20.96 2.60 -36.27
C ASP A 264 20.66 1.46 -37.22
N THR A 265 19.46 0.88 -37.12
CA THR A 265 18.97 -0.05 -38.13
C THR A 265 18.91 0.74 -39.43
N ASP A 266 19.94 0.60 -40.28
CA ASP A 266 19.91 1.12 -41.64
C ASP A 266 18.53 0.78 -42.22
N PRO A 267 17.81 1.76 -42.81
CA PRO A 267 16.49 1.50 -43.36
C PRO A 267 16.63 0.28 -44.27
N LEU A 268 15.92 -0.80 -43.91
CA LEU A 268 15.95 -2.06 -44.64
C LEU A 268 15.89 -1.71 -46.13
N PRO A 269 16.86 -2.15 -46.96
CA PRO A 269 16.84 -1.81 -48.37
C PRO A 269 15.45 -2.15 -48.90
N ALA A 270 14.77 -1.17 -49.49
CA ALA A 270 13.38 -1.25 -49.90
C ALA A 270 13.16 -2.59 -50.61
N ARG A 271 12.62 -3.57 -49.88
CA ARG A 271 12.43 -4.90 -50.41
C ARG A 271 11.35 -4.74 -51.46
N THR A 272 11.71 -4.83 -52.73
CA THR A 272 10.78 -5.18 -53.82
C THR A 272 10.31 -6.62 -53.57
N ARG A 273 9.52 -6.82 -52.51
CA ARG A 273 8.88 -8.09 -52.21
C ARG A 273 7.62 -8.17 -53.06
N CYS A 274 7.61 -9.11 -54.00
CA CYS A 274 6.41 -9.49 -54.74
C CYS A 274 5.60 -10.60 -54.02
N ASP A 275 6.13 -11.13 -52.91
CA ASP A 275 5.52 -12.23 -52.17
C ASP A 275 4.70 -11.72 -50.96
N PRO A 276 3.54 -12.34 -50.68
CA PRO A 276 2.78 -12.07 -49.46
C PRO A 276 3.61 -12.32 -48.19
N LEU A 277 3.43 -11.47 -47.17
CA LEU A 277 4.10 -11.60 -45.87
C LEU A 277 3.50 -12.74 -45.05
N LYS A 278 4.35 -13.61 -44.51
CA LYS A 278 3.91 -14.66 -43.60
C LYS A 278 3.70 -14.10 -42.20
N VAL A 279 2.52 -14.29 -41.63
CA VAL A 279 2.15 -13.74 -40.32
C VAL A 279 1.86 -14.87 -39.33
N TYR A 280 2.62 -14.89 -38.24
CA TYR A 280 2.28 -15.69 -37.06
C TYR A 280 1.51 -14.80 -36.09
N ALA A 281 0.28 -15.18 -35.74
CA ALA A 281 -0.55 -14.45 -34.79
C ALA A 281 -1.12 -15.37 -33.72
N GLU A 282 -0.94 -15.01 -32.45
CA GLU A 282 -1.52 -15.69 -31.28
C GLU A 282 -2.98 -15.28 -31.05
N TYR A 283 -3.36 -14.05 -31.43
CA TYR A 283 -4.68 -13.50 -31.19
C TYR A 283 -5.68 -13.94 -32.28
N GLU A 284 -6.75 -14.66 -31.90
CA GLU A 284 -7.72 -15.24 -32.84
C GLU A 284 -8.40 -14.19 -33.74
N VAL A 285 -8.69 -13.01 -33.20
CA VAL A 285 -9.32 -11.92 -33.95
C VAL A 285 -8.44 -11.49 -35.13
N VAL A 286 -7.12 -11.39 -34.92
CA VAL A 286 -6.17 -11.05 -36.01
C VAL A 286 -6.19 -12.14 -37.07
N ARG A 287 -6.16 -13.41 -36.67
CA ARG A 287 -6.24 -14.55 -37.60
C ARG A 287 -7.54 -14.55 -38.42
N ARG A 288 -8.66 -14.15 -37.82
CA ARG A 288 -9.96 -14.11 -38.50
C ARG A 288 -10.09 -12.97 -39.51
N HIS A 289 -9.44 -11.83 -39.25
CA HIS A 289 -9.66 -10.60 -40.00
C HIS A 289 -8.49 -10.18 -40.91
N LEU A 290 -7.33 -10.84 -40.82
CA LEU A 290 -6.23 -10.64 -41.76
C LEU A 290 -6.50 -11.36 -43.10
N THR A 291 -7.37 -10.76 -43.92
CA THR A 291 -7.88 -11.36 -45.17
C THR A 291 -7.27 -10.78 -46.45
N SER A 292 -6.41 -9.77 -46.35
CA SER A 292 -5.70 -9.22 -47.51
C SER A 292 -4.78 -10.28 -48.12
N SER A 293 -4.77 -10.37 -49.46
CA SER A 293 -3.90 -11.27 -50.22
C SER A 293 -2.41 -10.99 -50.07
N GLU A 294 -2.06 -9.83 -49.50
CA GLU A 294 -0.68 -9.45 -49.18
C GLU A 294 -0.13 -10.18 -47.94
N PHE A 295 -0.96 -10.96 -47.24
CA PHE A 295 -0.55 -11.70 -46.04
C PHE A 295 -0.99 -13.17 -46.10
N ILE A 296 -0.17 -14.05 -45.53
CA ILE A 296 -0.45 -15.48 -45.37
C ILE A 296 -0.28 -15.85 -43.91
N LEU A 297 -1.33 -16.36 -43.28
CA LEU A 297 -1.25 -16.85 -41.90
C LEU A 297 -0.45 -18.16 -41.83
N VAL A 298 0.51 -18.21 -40.92
CA VAL A 298 1.30 -19.41 -40.63
C VAL A 298 1.08 -19.88 -39.19
N SER A 299 1.28 -21.17 -38.94
CA SER A 299 1.19 -21.79 -37.61
C SER A 299 2.54 -21.85 -36.88
N ASN A 300 3.66 -21.67 -37.60
CA ASN A 300 5.01 -21.70 -37.06
C ASN A 300 5.61 -20.28 -37.05
N ALA A 301 6.09 -19.82 -35.88
CA ALA A 301 6.70 -18.51 -35.72
C ALA A 301 8.05 -18.39 -36.46
N ASP A 302 8.79 -19.49 -36.60
CA ASP A 302 10.11 -19.48 -37.25
C ASP A 302 10.00 -19.17 -38.75
N GLU A 303 8.89 -19.56 -39.38
CA GLU A 303 8.61 -19.35 -40.81
C GLU A 303 7.96 -18.00 -41.11
N ALA A 304 7.59 -17.22 -40.08
CA ALA A 304 6.91 -15.96 -40.23
C ALA A 304 7.86 -14.79 -40.55
N ASP A 305 7.36 -13.86 -41.36
CA ASP A 305 7.95 -12.53 -41.58
C ASP A 305 7.48 -11.52 -40.52
N VAL A 306 6.28 -11.72 -39.96
CA VAL A 306 5.68 -10.85 -38.94
C VAL A 306 5.24 -11.70 -37.75
N LEU A 307 5.69 -11.33 -36.56
CA LEU A 307 5.26 -11.89 -35.28
C LEU A 307 4.22 -10.97 -34.64
N TRP A 308 3.01 -11.48 -34.45
CA TRP A 308 1.93 -10.80 -33.74
C TRP A 308 1.64 -11.53 -32.42
N LEU A 309 2.31 -11.06 -31.37
CA LEU A 309 2.30 -11.69 -30.05
C LEU A 309 1.31 -11.00 -29.12
N THR A 310 0.80 -11.76 -28.15
CA THR A 310 -0.05 -11.27 -27.06
C THR A 310 0.69 -11.15 -25.73
N HIS A 311 1.88 -11.73 -25.64
CA HIS A 311 2.77 -11.63 -24.48
C HIS A 311 3.88 -10.62 -24.74
N HIS A 312 4.45 -10.11 -23.65
CA HIS A 312 5.53 -9.13 -23.68
C HIS A 312 6.82 -9.71 -24.28
N PHE A 313 7.39 -9.03 -25.27
CA PHE A 313 8.65 -9.37 -25.91
C PHE A 313 9.79 -8.50 -25.38
N LYS A 314 10.97 -9.10 -25.13
CA LYS A 314 12.09 -8.44 -24.42
C LYS A 314 13.46 -8.54 -25.09
N ASN A 315 13.64 -9.49 -26.01
CA ASN A 315 14.94 -9.81 -26.62
C ASN A 315 15.07 -9.14 -28.01
N PHE A 316 14.87 -7.83 -28.09
CA PHE A 316 14.92 -7.09 -29.36
C PHE A 316 16.31 -7.07 -30.00
N GLU A 317 17.38 -7.08 -29.22
CA GLU A 317 18.75 -7.14 -29.73
C GLU A 317 19.00 -8.46 -30.47
N ASP A 318 18.80 -9.59 -29.78
CA ASP A 318 18.95 -10.91 -30.38
C ASP A 318 18.01 -11.12 -31.57
N PHE A 319 16.80 -10.55 -31.52
CA PHE A 319 15.84 -10.60 -32.63
C PHE A 319 16.33 -9.86 -33.87
N ALA A 320 16.90 -8.67 -33.69
CA ALA A 320 17.46 -7.89 -34.79
C ALA A 320 18.65 -8.61 -35.44
N ASP A 321 19.53 -9.20 -34.63
CA ASP A 321 20.74 -9.89 -35.10
C ASP A 321 20.44 -11.24 -35.77
N SER A 322 19.56 -12.04 -35.16
CA SER A 322 19.26 -13.41 -35.63
C SER A 322 18.27 -13.46 -36.78
N SER A 323 17.38 -12.46 -36.89
CA SER A 323 16.25 -12.46 -37.82
C SER A 323 16.11 -11.14 -38.58
N PRO A 324 17.15 -10.74 -39.36
CA PRO A 324 17.14 -9.46 -40.06
C PRO A 324 15.95 -9.37 -41.04
N GLY A 325 15.10 -8.37 -40.84
CA GLY A 325 13.94 -8.09 -41.68
C GLY A 325 12.66 -8.85 -41.31
N LYS A 326 12.61 -9.52 -40.14
CA LYS A 326 11.34 -9.87 -39.49
C LYS A 326 10.77 -8.66 -38.75
N PHE A 327 9.46 -8.63 -38.61
CA PHE A 327 8.73 -7.60 -37.88
C PHE A 327 8.07 -8.18 -36.63
N ILE A 328 7.90 -7.34 -35.62
CA ILE A 328 7.15 -7.66 -34.40
C ILE A 328 6.18 -6.51 -34.07
N ASN A 329 5.04 -6.82 -33.46
CA ASN A 329 3.99 -5.86 -33.12
C ASN A 329 4.22 -5.07 -31.81
N GLN A 330 5.47 -4.95 -31.37
CA GLN A 330 5.86 -4.28 -30.11
C GLN A 330 7.11 -3.44 -30.36
N PHE A 331 7.26 -2.33 -29.64
CA PHE A 331 8.48 -1.51 -29.67
C PHE A 331 9.34 -1.73 -28.41
N PRO A 332 10.69 -1.71 -28.52
CA PRO A 332 11.55 -1.70 -27.34
C PRO A 332 11.18 -0.56 -26.40
N PHE A 333 11.02 -0.87 -25.11
CA PHE A 333 10.69 0.06 -24.04
C PHE A 333 9.36 0.81 -24.21
N GLU A 334 8.39 0.27 -24.97
CA GLU A 334 7.07 0.91 -25.14
C GLU A 334 6.31 1.11 -23.82
N TYR A 335 6.72 0.42 -22.76
CA TYR A 335 6.19 0.61 -21.41
C TYR A 335 6.31 2.05 -20.89
N VAL A 336 7.23 2.85 -21.43
CA VAL A 336 7.39 4.27 -21.10
C VAL A 336 6.13 5.10 -21.36
N ILE A 337 5.23 4.61 -22.22
CA ILE A 337 3.93 5.22 -22.53
C ILE A 337 2.73 4.31 -22.20
N THR A 338 2.94 3.03 -21.88
CA THR A 338 1.84 2.09 -21.59
C THR A 338 1.67 1.76 -20.11
N ILE A 339 2.63 2.08 -19.23
CA ILE A 339 2.52 1.91 -17.77
C ILE A 339 2.25 3.27 -17.12
N LYS A 340 1.15 3.40 -16.38
CA LYS A 340 0.52 4.69 -16.00
C LYS A 340 1.41 5.77 -15.38
N ASP A 341 2.41 5.38 -14.59
CA ASP A 341 3.31 6.31 -13.92
C ASP A 341 4.27 7.02 -14.89
N LEU A 342 4.73 6.32 -15.94
CA LEU A 342 5.70 6.86 -16.90
C LEU A 342 5.15 7.89 -17.91
N PRO A 343 3.93 7.77 -18.49
CA PRO A 343 3.34 8.80 -19.34
C PRO A 343 3.20 10.14 -18.65
N ALA A 344 2.93 10.16 -17.34
CA ALA A 344 2.84 11.40 -16.58
C ALA A 344 4.20 12.11 -16.49
N ILE A 345 5.27 11.33 -16.28
CA ILE A 345 6.66 11.79 -16.28
C ILE A 345 7.09 12.23 -17.69
N VAL A 346 6.80 11.45 -18.73
CA VAL A 346 7.22 11.78 -20.11
C VAL A 346 6.43 12.96 -20.65
N GLY A 347 5.14 13.04 -20.34
CA GLY A 347 4.24 14.07 -20.85
C GLY A 347 4.60 15.46 -20.33
N ARG A 348 4.98 15.58 -19.05
CA ARG A 348 5.37 16.87 -18.45
C ARG A 348 6.67 17.43 -19.05
N LEU A 349 7.57 16.60 -19.60
CA LEU A 349 8.76 17.06 -20.33
C LEU A 349 8.45 17.91 -21.57
N ALA A 350 7.24 17.82 -22.12
CA ALA A 350 6.81 18.65 -23.24
C ALA A 350 6.51 20.11 -22.83
N ALA A 351 6.38 20.39 -21.53
CA ALA A 351 6.05 21.70 -21.02
C ALA A 351 7.28 22.61 -20.90
N LYS A 352 7.11 23.89 -21.23
CA LYS A 352 8.16 24.92 -21.04
C LYS A 352 8.10 25.58 -19.66
N GLU A 353 6.91 25.56 -19.08
CA GLU A 353 6.59 26.11 -17.77
C GLU A 353 5.94 24.98 -16.96
N HIS A 354 6.07 25.00 -15.64
CA HIS A 354 5.57 23.90 -14.81
C HIS A 354 4.06 23.98 -14.59
N HIS A 355 3.53 25.15 -14.23
CA HIS A 355 2.13 25.33 -13.86
C HIS A 355 1.63 26.75 -14.13
N ASP A 356 0.32 26.91 -14.18
CA ASP A 356 -0.35 28.22 -14.20
C ASP A 356 -0.36 28.84 -12.79
N SER A 357 0.10 30.08 -12.63
CA SER A 357 0.22 30.71 -11.31
C SER A 357 -1.11 31.02 -10.62
N LEU A 358 -2.22 31.09 -11.36
CA LEU A 358 -3.55 31.39 -10.83
C LEU A 358 -4.32 30.11 -10.51
N THR A 359 -4.33 29.15 -11.43
CA THR A 359 -5.10 27.90 -11.24
C THR A 359 -4.27 26.81 -10.56
N LEU A 360 -2.94 26.93 -10.55
CA LEU A 360 -1.98 25.92 -10.12
C LEU A 360 -1.96 24.66 -10.98
N ASP A 361 -2.74 24.59 -12.06
CA ASP A 361 -2.77 23.41 -12.92
C ASP A 361 -1.41 23.24 -13.62
N THR A 362 -0.91 22.02 -13.65
CA THR A 362 0.39 21.72 -14.26
C THR A 362 0.28 21.60 -15.77
N PHE A 363 1.38 21.87 -16.46
CA PHE A 363 1.49 21.72 -17.90
C PHE A 363 2.10 20.35 -18.28
N PRO A 364 1.82 19.86 -19.50
CA PRO A 364 0.99 20.49 -20.54
C PRO A 364 -0.51 20.38 -20.24
N SER A 365 -1.32 21.31 -20.74
CA SER A 365 -2.75 21.42 -20.40
C SER A 365 -3.63 20.23 -20.80
N TRP A 366 -3.11 19.31 -21.62
CA TRP A 366 -3.80 18.07 -21.99
C TRP A 366 -3.53 16.92 -21.00
N LEU A 367 -2.53 17.06 -20.14
CA LEU A 367 -2.18 16.11 -19.09
C LEU A 367 -2.73 16.63 -17.75
N PRO A 368 -3.65 15.90 -17.09
CA PRO A 368 -4.08 16.27 -15.75
C PRO A 368 -2.91 16.31 -14.77
N THR A 369 -2.94 17.24 -13.81
CA THR A 369 -1.95 17.25 -12.72
C THR A 369 -1.88 15.88 -12.07
N THR A 370 -0.69 15.29 -12.05
CA THR A 370 -0.49 13.89 -11.64
C THR A 370 0.78 13.76 -10.81
N TYR A 371 0.66 13.21 -9.61
CA TYR A 371 1.78 12.92 -8.73
C TYR A 371 1.97 11.41 -8.59
N ASN A 372 3.22 10.98 -8.53
CA ASN A 372 3.59 9.63 -8.16
C ASN A 372 3.75 9.54 -6.64
N LEU A 373 2.78 8.95 -5.95
CA LEU A 373 2.77 8.90 -4.48
C LEU A 373 3.91 8.06 -3.87
N SER A 374 4.70 7.33 -4.67
CA SER A 374 5.92 6.66 -4.17
C SER A 374 7.12 7.59 -4.08
N THR A 375 7.16 8.64 -4.90
CA THR A 375 8.31 9.54 -5.03
C THR A 375 7.98 11.00 -4.75
N GLU A 376 6.71 11.40 -4.86
CA GLU A 376 6.22 12.78 -4.86
C GLU A 376 5.07 12.98 -3.84
N LEU A 377 5.03 12.20 -2.76
CA LEU A 377 3.92 12.25 -1.77
C LEU A 377 3.88 13.59 -1.01
N GLN A 378 5.03 14.13 -0.64
CA GLN A 378 5.10 15.40 0.07
C GLN A 378 4.62 16.54 -0.85
N GLU A 379 5.08 16.53 -2.10
CA GLU A 379 4.74 17.49 -3.14
C GLU A 379 3.23 17.46 -3.42
N PHE A 380 2.64 16.26 -3.49
CA PHE A 380 1.20 16.08 -3.60
C PHE A 380 0.44 16.69 -2.41
N ALA A 381 0.87 16.41 -1.18
CA ALA A 381 0.22 16.92 0.02
C ALA A 381 0.32 18.46 0.09
N ALA A 382 1.50 19.01 -0.23
CA ALA A 382 1.71 20.46 -0.36
C ALA A 382 0.79 21.08 -1.41
N TYR A 383 0.67 20.46 -2.58
CA TYR A 383 -0.25 20.91 -3.65
C TYR A 383 -1.71 20.89 -3.19
N TYR A 384 -2.13 19.80 -2.56
CA TYR A 384 -3.50 19.60 -2.08
C TYR A 384 -3.88 20.70 -1.07
N GLN A 385 -3.05 20.91 -0.06
CA GLN A 385 -3.29 21.94 0.96
C GLN A 385 -3.23 23.36 0.38
N THR A 386 -2.31 23.63 -0.55
CA THR A 386 -2.21 24.93 -1.21
C THR A 386 -3.48 25.25 -2.02
N ARG A 387 -4.04 24.26 -2.72
CA ARG A 387 -5.29 24.44 -3.46
C ARG A 387 -6.49 24.65 -2.54
N ALA A 388 -6.58 23.86 -1.47
CA ALA A 388 -7.63 24.02 -0.46
C ALA A 388 -7.58 25.42 0.17
N ALA A 389 -6.39 25.91 0.56
CA ALA A 389 -6.20 27.24 1.12
C ALA A 389 -6.58 28.38 0.16
N ASN A 390 -6.41 28.17 -1.15
CA ASN A 390 -6.78 29.13 -2.19
C ASN A 390 -8.24 29.00 -2.66
N GLY A 391 -9.04 28.10 -2.07
CA GLY A 391 -10.43 27.86 -2.48
C GLY A 391 -10.57 27.30 -3.90
N LEU A 392 -9.53 26.61 -4.39
CA LEU A 392 -9.51 25.94 -5.69
C LEU A 392 -10.09 24.54 -5.59
N ASP A 393 -10.50 23.95 -6.72
CA ASP A 393 -10.94 22.55 -6.75
C ASP A 393 -9.78 21.61 -6.37
N TYR A 394 -10.01 20.70 -5.42
CA TYR A 394 -9.00 19.77 -4.90
C TYR A 394 -9.48 18.31 -4.90
N HIS A 395 -10.43 17.95 -5.76
CA HIS A 395 -10.82 16.54 -5.93
C HIS A 395 -9.75 15.74 -6.69
N TRP A 396 -9.51 14.51 -6.24
CA TRP A 396 -8.48 13.63 -6.82
C TRP A 396 -8.98 12.23 -7.11
N ILE A 397 -8.27 11.54 -7.99
CA ILE A 397 -8.45 10.11 -8.26
C ILE A 397 -7.11 9.43 -8.03
N ILE A 398 -7.10 8.39 -7.21
CA ILE A 398 -5.92 7.55 -6.99
C ILE A 398 -6.04 6.34 -7.90
N GLN A 399 -4.93 6.00 -8.56
CA GLN A 399 -4.87 4.85 -9.45
C GLN A 399 -3.63 4.02 -9.16
N PRO A 400 -3.74 2.68 -9.12
CA PRO A 400 -2.56 1.83 -9.04
C PRO A 400 -1.75 1.90 -10.34
N TRP A 401 -0.42 1.78 -10.24
CA TRP A 401 0.51 1.82 -11.39
C TRP A 401 0.24 0.74 -12.46
N LYS A 402 -0.37 -0.38 -12.07
CA LYS A 402 -0.59 -1.58 -12.90
C LYS A 402 -2.01 -2.08 -12.70
N PRO A 403 -2.97 -1.63 -13.52
CA PRO A 403 -4.27 -2.25 -13.61
C PRO A 403 -4.29 -3.14 -14.86
N ALA A 404 -3.86 -4.39 -14.73
CA ALA A 404 -4.14 -5.44 -15.72
C ALA A 404 -3.99 -6.81 -15.07
N ARG A 405 -4.96 -7.70 -15.34
CA ARG A 405 -5.17 -9.06 -14.78
C ARG A 405 -4.05 -10.09 -15.07
N ARG A 406 -2.78 -9.74 -14.86
CA ARG A 406 -1.63 -10.65 -14.94
C ARG A 406 -0.39 -9.94 -14.37
N ILE A 407 -0.19 -10.01 -13.05
CA ILE A 407 1.09 -9.61 -12.46
C ILE A 407 2.01 -10.84 -12.45
N GLY A 408 2.98 -10.83 -13.37
CA GLY A 408 4.07 -11.80 -13.43
C GLY A 408 5.03 -11.67 -12.24
N HIS A 409 5.47 -12.85 -11.80
CA HIS A 409 6.50 -13.24 -10.83
C HIS A 409 7.43 -12.17 -10.20
N THR A 410 7.53 -12.28 -8.88
CA THR A 410 8.20 -11.52 -7.80
C THR A 410 9.72 -11.42 -7.81
N HIS A 411 10.28 -10.45 -7.07
CA HIS A 411 11.22 -10.71 -5.95
C HIS A 411 11.31 -9.54 -4.94
N HIS A 412 11.16 -9.91 -3.66
CA HIS A 412 11.62 -9.32 -2.40
C HIS A 412 11.50 -7.81 -2.11
N GLY A 413 10.75 -7.53 -1.03
CA GLY A 413 11.39 -6.90 0.13
C GLY A 413 11.22 -5.40 0.30
N THR A 414 10.09 -4.82 -0.11
CA THR A 414 9.61 -3.54 0.43
C THR A 414 8.10 -3.58 0.41
N HIS A 415 7.48 -3.27 1.55
CA HIS A 415 6.04 -3.05 1.67
C HIS A 415 5.58 -2.14 0.52
N PRO A 416 4.57 -2.53 -0.29
CA PRO A 416 3.85 -1.53 -1.05
C PRO A 416 3.05 -0.74 -0.01
N ALA A 417 3.41 0.53 0.19
CA ALA A 417 2.45 1.50 0.67
C ALA A 417 1.36 1.55 -0.41
N ASP A 418 0.31 0.74 -0.26
CA ASP A 418 -0.83 0.71 -1.17
C ASP A 418 -1.64 1.99 -0.92
N PRO A 419 -1.66 2.95 -1.86
CA PRO A 419 -2.20 4.28 -1.62
C PRO A 419 -3.74 4.34 -1.68
N THR A 420 -4.46 3.21 -1.52
CA THR A 420 -5.92 3.15 -1.65
C THR A 420 -6.73 3.86 -0.55
N LEU A 421 -6.09 4.61 0.34
CA LEU A 421 -6.73 5.46 1.34
C LEU A 421 -6.09 6.85 1.39
N TYR A 422 -5.99 7.54 0.25
CA TYR A 422 -5.97 9.00 0.29
C TYR A 422 -7.34 9.53 -0.14
N LYS A 423 -7.80 10.55 0.60
CA LYS A 423 -9.11 11.17 0.52
C LYS A 423 -9.41 11.65 -0.92
N THR A 424 -10.63 11.35 -1.39
CA THR A 424 -11.31 12.10 -2.46
C THR A 424 -12.01 13.30 -1.87
#